data_AF-A0ABD2NGJ3-F1
#
_entry.id   AF-A0ABD2NGJ3-F1
#
_cell.length_a   1.000
_cell.length_b   1.000
_cell.length_c   1.000
_cell.angle_alpha   90.00
_cell.angle_beta   90.00
_cell.angle_gamma   90.00
#
_symmetry.space_group_name_H-M   'P 1'
#
loop_
_entity.id
_entity.type
_entity.pdbx_description
1 polymer ?
#
loop_
_entity_poly.entity_id
_entity_poly.type
_entity_poly.pdbx_seq_one_letter_code
_entity_poly.pdbx_strand_id
1 'polypeptide(L)'
;MGDLIQEVSQLSFVEHQTPNSGFAVLRGSRHQGDIRYGTSSHNRQCTAHAAVALAYNHAFPCTNWDGHTVDSILDFGDNLYKKSIAVRRNSNHVYLLVSGMFPNFIMDNFAFFLTLDENLMLFGLVGVKIDPELGNNIVSLQGGFSKPFQSGLNSLFFTAANLSIGVFKVEHYYFIFDSHARNERGMHEDGGVACLLTFENFDLLINFLYASYTNAEFNLFPISIQASQLLANSILPNYETLNVISAPSTSPVDTRTLSRQRIDVDFDLSRKHVARRTTTRVEGTSRATADSAPISHSTGKTVPYAAVIGEP
;
A
#
# COMPACT_ATOMS: atom_id res chain seq x y z
N MET A 1 -54.48 13.70 -5.56
CA MET A 1 -54.40 15.15 -5.24
C MET A 1 -54.06 15.18 -3.76
N GLY A 2 -52.83 14.85 -3.38
CA GLY A 2 -51.63 15.72 -3.37
C GLY A 2 -51.22 15.79 -1.89
N ASP A 3 -49.98 15.73 -1.42
CA ASP A 3 -48.63 15.80 -1.99
C ASP A 3 -47.72 15.09 -0.95
N LEU A 4 -46.89 14.12 -1.33
CA LEU A 4 -45.43 14.24 -1.48
C LEU A 4 -44.76 15.52 -0.92
N ILE A 5 -43.69 15.30 -0.14
CA ILE A 5 -42.50 16.16 0.09
C ILE A 5 -42.41 16.90 1.44
N GLN A 6 -41.18 16.82 1.98
CA GLN A 6 -40.51 17.63 3.02
C GLN A 6 -40.66 17.20 4.50
N GLU A 7 -39.65 16.48 4.99
CA GLU A 7 -38.75 17.02 6.03
C GLU A 7 -37.55 16.07 6.26
N VAL A 8 -36.51 16.21 5.43
CA VAL A 8 -35.14 15.80 5.79
C VAL A 8 -34.23 16.95 5.41
N SER A 9 -33.99 17.87 6.34
CA SER A 9 -33.02 18.94 6.13
C SER A 9 -32.45 19.47 7.44
N GLN A 10 -31.90 18.62 8.31
CA GLN A 10 -30.95 19.07 9.34
C GLN A 10 -29.92 17.97 9.66
N LEU A 11 -28.93 17.82 8.77
CA LEU A 11 -27.60 17.39 9.19
C LEU A 11 -26.62 18.44 8.67
N SER A 12 -26.04 19.16 9.62
CA SER A 12 -25.06 20.19 9.44
C SER A 12 -23.83 19.61 8.74
N PHE A 13 -23.59 20.06 7.51
CA PHE A 13 -22.34 19.89 6.80
C PHE A 13 -21.20 20.47 7.64
N VAL A 14 -20.34 19.60 8.17
CA VAL A 14 -19.04 20.01 8.70
C VAL A 14 -18.17 20.28 7.48
N GLU A 15 -17.77 21.54 7.35
CA GLU A 15 -16.85 22.19 6.41
C GLU A 15 -15.96 21.24 5.56
N HIS A 16 -16.56 20.61 4.54
CA HIS A 16 -15.81 20.05 3.43
C HIS A 16 -15.43 21.19 2.48
N GLN A 17 -14.14 21.30 2.18
CA GLN A 17 -13.61 22.17 1.13
C GLN A 17 -14.48 22.02 -0.13
N THR A 18 -14.96 23.15 -0.62
CA THR A 18 -15.98 23.23 -1.66
C THR A 18 -15.60 22.51 -2.97
N PRO A 19 -16.59 21.89 -3.66
CA PRO A 19 -16.40 20.99 -4.78
C PRO A 19 -16.31 21.74 -6.11
N ASN A 20 -15.16 21.68 -6.79
CA ASN A 20 -15.06 22.02 -8.21
C ASN A 20 -14.21 21.01 -9.01
N SER A 21 -13.64 20.00 -8.36
CA SER A 21 -12.71 19.03 -8.97
C SER A 21 -13.24 17.60 -8.99
N GLY A 22 -14.45 17.35 -8.48
CA GLY A 22 -15.00 16.01 -8.30
C GLY A 22 -14.13 15.07 -7.45
N PHE A 23 -13.35 15.66 -6.55
CA PHE A 23 -12.35 15.00 -5.73
C PHE A 23 -12.39 15.56 -4.31
N ALA A 24 -12.32 14.67 -3.31
CA ALA A 24 -12.27 15.04 -1.90
C ALA A 24 -11.28 14.17 -1.12
N VAL A 25 -10.76 14.70 -0.01
CA VAL A 25 -9.82 14.02 0.88
C VAL A 25 -10.32 14.12 2.32
N LEU A 26 -10.66 12.97 2.91
CA LEU A 26 -10.89 12.83 4.34
C LEU A 26 -9.60 12.34 5.00
N ARG A 27 -9.08 13.10 5.98
CA ARG A 27 -7.79 12.85 6.62
C ARG A 27 -7.97 12.30 8.03
N GLY A 28 -7.10 11.36 8.42
CA GLY A 28 -6.90 10.99 9.82
C GLY A 28 -6.00 12.00 10.54
N SER A 29 -5.54 11.62 11.74
CA SER A 29 -4.54 12.39 12.50
C SER A 29 -3.13 11.80 12.42
N ARG A 30 -2.98 10.61 11.83
CA ARG A 30 -1.73 9.85 11.77
C ARG A 30 -1.60 9.07 10.46
N HIS A 31 -0.42 8.52 10.22
CA HIS A 31 -0.14 7.60 9.12
C HIS A 31 0.49 6.31 9.66
N GLN A 32 0.64 5.33 8.80
CA GLN A 32 1.19 4.01 9.14
C GLN A 32 2.60 3.98 9.75
N GLY A 33 3.37 5.05 9.56
CA GLY A 33 4.73 5.19 10.05
C GLY A 33 4.81 5.81 11.45
N ASP A 34 3.67 6.17 12.04
CA ASP A 34 3.60 6.73 13.39
C ASP A 34 4.30 5.81 14.39
N ILE A 35 5.14 6.41 15.23
CA ILE A 35 5.96 5.72 16.23
C ILE A 35 5.12 4.90 17.22
N ARG A 36 3.84 5.24 17.39
CA ARG A 36 2.90 4.53 18.26
C ARG A 36 2.75 3.05 17.92
N TYR A 37 2.88 2.68 16.65
CA TYR A 37 2.73 1.29 16.22
C TYR A 37 3.93 0.43 16.64
N GLY A 38 5.05 1.07 17.00
CA GLY A 38 6.27 0.43 17.44
C GLY A 38 7.13 -0.03 16.25
N THR A 39 8.43 -0.19 16.52
CA THR A 39 9.43 -0.54 15.49
C THR A 39 9.22 -1.94 14.89
N SER A 40 8.44 -2.79 15.55
CA SER A 40 8.12 -4.15 15.10
C SER A 40 7.02 -4.19 14.04
N SER A 41 6.27 -3.11 13.78
CA SER A 41 5.22 -3.10 12.74
C SER A 41 5.12 -1.85 11.88
N HIS A 42 5.54 -0.67 12.38
CA HIS A 42 5.36 0.56 11.63
C HIS A 42 5.95 0.50 10.21
N ASN A 43 5.29 1.14 9.24
CA ASN A 43 5.64 1.10 7.82
C ASN A 43 5.56 -0.28 7.12
N ARG A 44 4.96 -1.30 7.75
CA ARG A 44 4.86 -2.66 7.17
C ARG A 44 3.43 -3.21 7.10
N GLN A 45 2.47 -2.47 7.64
CA GLN A 45 1.07 -2.88 7.79
C GLN A 45 0.13 -2.39 6.67
N CYS A 46 0.61 -1.77 5.59
CA CYS A 46 -0.22 -1.18 4.53
C CYS A 46 -1.29 -2.15 3.98
N THR A 47 -0.90 -3.41 3.70
CA THR A 47 -1.82 -4.47 3.25
C THR A 47 -2.93 -4.74 4.27
N ALA A 48 -2.59 -4.83 5.56
CA ALA A 48 -3.57 -5.06 6.60
C ALA A 48 -4.51 -3.86 6.78
N HIS A 49 -3.99 -2.64 6.64
CA HIS A 49 -4.80 -1.43 6.71
C HIS A 49 -5.80 -1.36 5.55
N ALA A 50 -5.35 -1.68 4.33
CA ALA A 50 -6.23 -1.78 3.17
C ALA A 50 -7.34 -2.81 3.40
N ALA A 51 -7.03 -3.97 3.99
CA ALA A 51 -8.01 -5.01 4.29
C ALA A 51 -9.09 -4.55 5.26
N VAL A 52 -8.67 -3.89 6.36
CA VAL A 52 -9.59 -3.33 7.34
C VAL A 52 -10.47 -2.27 6.71
N ALA A 53 -9.92 -1.36 5.89
CA ALA A 53 -10.71 -0.34 5.20
C ALA A 53 -11.77 -0.94 4.26
N LEU A 54 -11.37 -1.92 3.43
CA LEU A 54 -12.26 -2.60 2.50
C LEU A 54 -13.40 -3.30 3.25
N ALA A 55 -13.08 -4.03 4.31
CA ALA A 55 -14.06 -4.74 5.12
C ALA A 55 -14.99 -3.80 5.87
N TYR A 56 -14.44 -2.75 6.48
CA TYR A 56 -15.22 -1.79 7.25
C TYR A 56 -16.24 -1.08 6.36
N ASN A 57 -15.87 -0.70 5.13
CA ASN A 57 -16.80 -0.09 4.17
C ASN A 57 -17.95 -1.03 3.78
N HIS A 58 -17.74 -2.35 3.83
CA HIS A 58 -18.80 -3.32 3.55
C HIS A 58 -19.92 -3.33 4.61
N ALA A 59 -19.58 -3.08 5.88
CA ALA A 59 -20.56 -3.02 6.96
C ALA A 59 -21.03 -1.59 7.27
N PHE A 60 -20.15 -0.60 7.11
CA PHE A 60 -20.37 0.80 7.47
C PHE A 60 -19.95 1.71 6.30
N PRO A 61 -20.91 2.29 5.56
CA PRO A 61 -20.63 3.08 4.37
C PRO A 61 -19.60 4.18 4.64
N CYS A 62 -18.58 4.27 3.77
CA CYS A 62 -17.53 5.29 3.86
C CYS A 62 -18.03 6.74 3.80
N THR A 63 -19.24 6.97 3.31
CA THR A 63 -19.91 8.28 3.33
C THR A 63 -20.17 8.81 4.73
N ASN A 64 -20.16 7.94 5.75
CA ASN A 64 -20.32 8.30 7.15
C ASN A 64 -18.99 8.32 7.92
N TRP A 65 -17.86 8.09 7.25
CA TRP A 65 -16.56 8.09 7.92
C TRP A 65 -16.12 9.51 8.25
N ASP A 66 -15.36 9.59 9.33
CA ASP A 66 -14.65 10.78 9.75
C ASP A 66 -13.15 10.47 9.95
N GLY A 67 -12.37 11.47 10.38
CA GLY A 67 -10.95 11.26 10.65
C GLY A 67 -10.68 10.22 11.75
N HIS A 68 -11.62 10.05 12.69
CA HIS A 68 -11.50 9.05 13.76
C HIS A 68 -11.67 7.63 13.22
N THR A 69 -12.52 7.48 12.20
CA THR A 69 -12.70 6.22 11.48
C THR A 69 -11.43 5.83 10.71
N VAL A 70 -10.81 6.79 9.99
CA VAL A 70 -9.52 6.58 9.30
C VAL A 70 -8.46 6.10 10.29
N ASP A 71 -8.36 6.77 11.42
CA ASP A 71 -7.45 6.47 12.50
C ASP A 71 -7.70 5.08 13.13
N SER A 72 -8.96 4.71 13.34
CA SER A 72 -9.35 3.40 13.86
C SER A 72 -8.97 2.28 12.89
N ILE A 73 -9.18 2.47 11.59
CA ILE A 73 -8.75 1.51 10.56
C ILE A 73 -7.25 1.24 10.66
N LEU A 74 -6.42 2.26 10.94
CA LEU A 74 -4.99 2.07 11.14
C LEU A 74 -4.69 1.24 12.40
N ASP A 75 -5.36 1.52 13.52
CA ASP A 75 -5.13 0.78 14.77
C ASP A 75 -5.54 -0.70 14.65
N PHE A 76 -6.69 -0.98 14.03
CA PHE A 76 -7.14 -2.35 13.75
C PHE A 76 -6.24 -3.05 12.72
N GLY A 77 -5.78 -2.32 11.71
CA GLY A 77 -4.90 -2.84 10.68
C GLY A 77 -3.50 -3.19 11.21
N ASP A 78 -2.93 -2.41 12.12
CA ASP A 78 -1.66 -2.73 12.79
C ASP A 78 -1.79 -4.01 13.63
N ASN A 79 -2.90 -4.16 14.35
CA ASN A 79 -3.21 -5.38 15.09
C ASN A 79 -3.36 -6.60 14.16
N LEU A 80 -4.05 -6.44 13.03
CA LEU A 80 -4.20 -7.48 12.01
C LEU A 80 -2.84 -7.89 11.43
N TYR A 81 -1.98 -6.93 11.13
CA TYR A 81 -0.61 -7.19 10.67
C TYR A 81 0.17 -8.00 11.70
N LYS A 82 0.23 -7.53 12.96
CA LYS A 82 0.95 -8.19 14.06
C LYS A 82 0.53 -9.65 14.23
N LYS A 83 -0.79 -9.91 14.20
CA LYS A 83 -1.33 -11.28 14.26
C LYS A 83 -0.90 -12.10 13.05
N SER A 84 -1.02 -11.54 11.84
CA SER A 84 -0.65 -12.22 10.59
C SER A 84 0.82 -12.64 10.56
N ILE A 85 1.73 -11.81 11.08
CA ILE A 85 3.16 -12.13 11.10
C ILE A 85 3.55 -13.07 12.26
N ALA A 86 2.85 -13.04 13.40
CA ALA A 86 3.19 -13.88 14.55
C ALA A 86 3.10 -15.39 14.27
N VAL A 87 2.20 -15.78 13.36
CA VAL A 87 2.00 -17.19 12.98
C VAL A 87 2.91 -17.63 11.83
N ARG A 88 3.50 -16.68 11.09
CA ARG A 88 4.51 -16.94 10.05
C ARG A 88 5.84 -17.27 10.71
N ARG A 89 5.99 -18.51 11.17
CA ARG A 89 7.17 -18.98 11.91
C ARG A 89 8.51 -18.91 11.17
N ASN A 90 8.59 -18.52 9.88
CA ASN A 90 9.83 -18.57 9.09
C ASN A 90 9.86 -17.71 7.81
N SER A 91 9.15 -16.57 7.72
CA SER A 91 9.27 -15.71 6.52
C SER A 91 10.32 -14.62 6.71
N ASN A 92 11.45 -14.71 6.00
CA ASN A 92 12.42 -13.60 5.86
C ASN A 92 11.84 -12.38 5.12
N HIS A 93 10.58 -12.46 4.67
CA HIS A 93 9.88 -11.37 3.99
C HIS A 93 9.30 -10.40 5.02
N VAL A 94 9.87 -9.20 5.03
CA VAL A 94 9.50 -8.09 5.91
C VAL A 94 8.08 -7.56 5.60
N TYR A 95 7.62 -7.68 4.36
CA TYR A 95 6.32 -7.19 3.92
C TYR A 95 5.22 -8.27 3.91
N LEU A 96 4.00 -7.86 4.27
CA LEU A 96 2.82 -8.73 4.28
C LEU A 96 2.18 -8.76 2.88
N LEU A 97 2.37 -9.88 2.17
CA LEU A 97 1.61 -10.17 0.95
C LEU A 97 0.11 -10.33 1.27
N VAL A 98 -0.77 -9.90 0.36
CA VAL A 98 -2.24 -10.07 0.47
C VAL A 98 -2.60 -11.53 0.78
N SER A 99 -2.00 -12.48 0.06
CA SER A 99 -2.26 -13.91 0.17
C SER A 99 -1.82 -14.57 1.49
N GLY A 100 -1.02 -13.90 2.31
CA GLY A 100 -0.70 -14.43 3.63
C GLY A 100 -0.96 -13.44 4.75
N MET A 101 -1.78 -12.44 4.50
CA MET A 101 -2.55 -11.79 5.55
C MET A 101 -3.63 -12.77 5.98
N PHE A 102 -3.96 -12.74 7.27
CA PHE A 102 -5.11 -13.48 7.70
C PHE A 102 -6.42 -12.86 7.16
N PRO A 103 -7.29 -13.66 6.52
CA PRO A 103 -8.48 -13.14 5.85
C PRO A 103 -9.60 -12.71 6.80
N ASN A 104 -9.63 -13.20 8.04
CA ASN A 104 -10.77 -12.97 8.93
C ASN A 104 -10.37 -12.26 10.21
N PHE A 105 -11.09 -11.21 10.56
CA PHE A 105 -10.84 -10.42 11.76
C PHE A 105 -12.12 -9.83 12.34
N ILE A 106 -12.02 -9.32 13.56
CA ILE A 106 -13.10 -8.63 14.25
C ILE A 106 -12.72 -7.15 14.38
N MET A 107 -13.66 -6.28 14.05
CA MET A 107 -13.62 -4.86 14.35
C MET A 107 -14.99 -4.45 14.88
N ASP A 108 -14.99 -3.70 15.98
CA ASP A 108 -16.19 -3.39 16.77
C ASP A 108 -16.99 -4.65 17.14
N ASN A 109 -18.27 -4.72 16.77
CA ASN A 109 -19.15 -5.87 16.95
C ASN A 109 -19.37 -6.67 15.66
N PHE A 110 -18.45 -6.62 14.69
CA PHE A 110 -18.56 -7.35 13.44
C PHE A 110 -17.37 -8.30 13.22
N ALA A 111 -17.66 -9.52 12.78
CA ALA A 111 -16.69 -10.42 12.20
C ALA A 111 -16.69 -10.27 10.69
N PHE A 112 -15.52 -10.04 10.11
CA PHE A 112 -15.31 -9.89 8.68
C PHE A 112 -14.57 -11.12 8.13
N PHE A 113 -14.98 -11.54 6.94
CA PHE A 113 -14.40 -12.65 6.21
C PHE A 113 -14.06 -12.19 4.78
N LEU A 114 -12.76 -12.16 4.46
CA LEU A 114 -12.28 -11.75 3.15
C LEU A 114 -11.91 -12.99 2.34
N THR A 115 -12.50 -13.12 1.16
CA THR A 115 -12.17 -14.19 0.22
C THR A 115 -11.42 -13.60 -0.96
N LEU A 116 -10.19 -14.09 -1.17
CA LEU A 116 -9.40 -13.84 -2.36
C LEU A 116 -9.59 -15.01 -3.33
N ASP A 117 -10.01 -14.72 -4.56
CA ASP A 117 -9.97 -15.70 -5.65
C ASP A 117 -8.71 -15.43 -6.49
N GLU A 118 -7.73 -16.32 -6.38
CA GLU A 118 -6.45 -16.21 -7.09
C GLU A 118 -6.65 -16.20 -8.61
N ASN A 119 -7.73 -16.79 -9.12
CA ASN A 119 -8.03 -16.79 -10.56
C ASN A 119 -8.46 -15.41 -11.08
N LEU A 120 -8.89 -14.52 -10.18
CA LEU A 120 -9.33 -13.16 -10.50
C LEU A 120 -8.21 -12.13 -10.32
N MET A 121 -6.99 -12.56 -9.94
CA MET A 121 -5.85 -11.67 -9.82
C MET A 121 -5.44 -11.11 -11.19
N LEU A 122 -5.26 -9.79 -11.24
CA LEU A 122 -4.86 -9.08 -12.45
C LEU A 122 -3.54 -8.37 -12.22
N PHE A 123 -2.73 -8.27 -13.27
CA PHE A 123 -1.41 -7.65 -13.23
C PHE A 123 -1.20 -6.75 -14.43
N GLY A 124 -0.36 -5.74 -14.28
CA GLY A 124 -0.08 -4.81 -15.36
C GLY A 124 0.99 -3.78 -15.02
N LEU A 125 1.18 -2.85 -15.94
CA LEU A 125 2.13 -1.76 -15.80
C LEU A 125 1.39 -0.42 -15.92
N VAL A 126 1.52 0.43 -14.90
CA VAL A 126 0.93 1.77 -14.91
C VAL A 126 1.59 2.59 -16.02
N GLY A 127 0.77 3.27 -16.81
CA GLY A 127 1.19 4.07 -17.96
C GLY A 127 1.14 3.34 -19.30
N VAL A 128 0.91 2.02 -19.29
CA VAL A 128 1.06 1.19 -20.49
C VAL A 128 -0.28 0.69 -21.01
N LYS A 129 -0.47 0.82 -22.32
CA LYS A 129 -1.56 0.16 -23.05
C LYS A 129 -1.15 -1.30 -23.27
N ILE A 130 -2.02 -2.22 -22.89
CA ILE A 130 -1.77 -3.66 -23.04
C ILE A 130 -2.37 -4.14 -24.36
N ASP A 131 -1.60 -4.96 -25.07
CA ASP A 131 -2.07 -5.71 -26.21
C ASP A 131 -3.06 -6.80 -25.74
N PRO A 132 -4.28 -6.88 -26.31
CA PRO A 132 -5.23 -7.94 -26.01
C PRO A 132 -4.67 -9.38 -26.08
N GLU A 133 -3.57 -9.60 -26.83
CA GLU A 133 -2.96 -10.94 -26.99
C GLU A 133 -2.02 -11.36 -25.85
N LEU A 134 -1.67 -10.47 -24.91
CA LEU A 134 -0.67 -10.74 -23.87
C LEU A 134 -1.15 -11.72 -22.76
N GLY A 135 -2.44 -12.09 -22.75
CA GLY A 135 -3.03 -13.05 -21.83
C GLY A 135 -4.14 -12.45 -20.96
N ASN A 136 -5.03 -13.31 -20.44
CA ASN A 136 -6.29 -12.87 -19.82
C ASN A 136 -6.12 -12.02 -18.54
N ASN A 137 -5.02 -12.21 -17.81
CA ASN A 137 -4.79 -11.56 -16.52
C ASN A 137 -3.81 -10.38 -16.61
N ILE A 138 -3.20 -10.13 -17.78
CA ILE A 138 -2.44 -8.90 -18.05
C ILE A 138 -3.41 -7.82 -18.51
N VAL A 139 -3.45 -6.69 -17.81
CA VAL A 139 -4.43 -5.64 -18.04
C VAL A 139 -3.81 -4.25 -18.03
N SER A 140 -4.40 -3.33 -18.80
CA SER A 140 -4.16 -1.90 -18.59
C SER A 140 -4.74 -1.49 -17.23
N LEU A 141 -4.24 -0.39 -16.65
CA LEU A 141 -4.77 0.12 -15.38
C LEU A 141 -6.29 0.30 -15.43
N GLN A 142 -6.79 0.95 -16.50
CA GLN A 142 -8.21 1.14 -16.73
C GLN A 142 -8.98 -0.19 -16.86
N GLY A 143 -8.45 -1.15 -17.63
CA GLY A 143 -9.07 -2.47 -17.79
C GLY A 143 -9.08 -3.31 -16.51
N GLY A 144 -8.05 -3.14 -15.67
CA GLY A 144 -7.91 -3.84 -14.41
C GLY A 144 -8.95 -3.45 -13.37
N PHE A 145 -9.36 -2.18 -13.33
CA PHE A 145 -10.44 -1.73 -12.46
C PHE A 145 -11.83 -1.86 -13.10
N SER A 146 -11.96 -1.61 -14.41
CA SER A 146 -13.27 -1.63 -15.07
C SER A 146 -13.91 -3.02 -15.08
N LYS A 147 -13.12 -4.08 -15.38
CA LYS A 147 -13.64 -5.46 -15.45
C LYS A 147 -14.23 -5.92 -14.09
N PRO A 148 -13.52 -5.84 -12.94
CA PRO A 148 -14.09 -6.24 -11.66
C PRO A 148 -15.31 -5.40 -11.24
N PHE A 149 -15.26 -4.08 -11.42
CA PHE A 149 -16.38 -3.20 -11.05
C PHE A 149 -17.64 -3.45 -11.88
N GLN A 150 -17.51 -3.82 -13.16
CA GLN A 150 -18.64 -4.21 -14.00
C GLN A 150 -19.24 -5.55 -13.57
N SER A 151 -18.42 -6.46 -13.06
CA SER A 151 -18.83 -7.75 -12.50
C SER A 151 -19.35 -7.67 -11.06
N GLY A 152 -19.45 -6.48 -10.46
CA GLY A 152 -19.92 -6.27 -9.09
C GLY A 152 -18.86 -6.49 -8.01
N LEU A 153 -17.60 -6.76 -8.37
CA LEU A 153 -16.48 -6.86 -7.44
C LEU A 153 -15.99 -5.44 -7.11
N ASN A 154 -16.64 -4.84 -6.11
CA ASN A 154 -16.47 -3.44 -5.75
C ASN A 154 -15.36 -3.18 -4.72
N SER A 155 -14.54 -4.18 -4.36
CA SER A 155 -13.49 -4.07 -3.36
C SER A 155 -12.24 -4.77 -3.85
N LEU A 156 -11.14 -4.02 -3.95
CA LEU A 156 -9.87 -4.50 -4.49
C LEU A 156 -8.71 -4.00 -3.65
N PHE A 157 -7.71 -4.85 -3.45
CA PHE A 157 -6.37 -4.33 -3.16
C PHE A 157 -5.73 -3.85 -4.46
N PHE A 158 -5.08 -2.70 -4.41
CA PHE A 158 -4.14 -2.24 -5.44
C PHE A 158 -2.75 -2.18 -4.82
N THR A 159 -1.83 -2.95 -5.38
CA THR A 159 -0.44 -2.98 -4.92
C THR A 159 0.49 -2.57 -6.05
N ALA A 160 1.22 -1.47 -5.86
CA ALA A 160 2.19 -0.94 -6.82
C ALA A 160 3.34 -0.26 -6.08
N ALA A 161 4.56 -0.33 -6.63
CA ALA A 161 5.76 0.26 -6.02
C ALA A 161 5.97 -0.12 -4.53
N ASN A 162 5.71 -1.40 -4.18
CA ASN A 162 5.74 -1.93 -2.81
C ASN A 162 4.74 -1.30 -1.83
N LEU A 163 3.79 -0.49 -2.29
CA LEU A 163 2.70 0.06 -1.49
C LEU A 163 1.43 -0.72 -1.78
N SER A 164 0.62 -0.97 -0.75
CA SER A 164 -0.72 -1.56 -0.90
C SER A 164 -1.77 -0.60 -0.37
N ILE A 165 -2.82 -0.37 -1.16
CA ILE A 165 -3.96 0.49 -0.83
C ILE A 165 -5.28 -0.26 -1.09
N GLY A 166 -6.33 0.14 -0.38
CA GLY A 166 -7.69 -0.37 -0.62
C GLY A 166 -8.41 0.51 -1.60
N VAL A 167 -8.93 -0.06 -2.70
CA VAL A 167 -9.73 0.66 -3.69
C VAL A 167 -11.12 0.05 -3.75
N PHE A 168 -12.14 0.88 -3.65
CA PHE A 168 -13.51 0.39 -3.67
C PHE A 168 -14.48 1.35 -4.36
N LYS A 169 -15.58 0.78 -4.84
CA LYS A 169 -16.66 1.51 -5.54
C LYS A 169 -17.92 1.46 -4.68
N VAL A 170 -18.53 2.62 -4.46
CA VAL A 170 -19.84 2.74 -3.80
C VAL A 170 -20.73 3.56 -4.72
N GLU A 171 -21.81 2.93 -5.21
CA GLU A 171 -22.69 3.52 -6.22
C GLU A 171 -21.93 4.03 -7.45
N HIS A 172 -21.86 5.35 -7.63
CA HIS A 172 -21.17 6.02 -8.74
C HIS A 172 -19.80 6.58 -8.37
N TYR A 173 -19.44 6.55 -7.08
CA TYR A 173 -18.20 7.09 -6.55
C TYR A 173 -17.13 6.02 -6.39
N TYR A 174 -15.88 6.45 -6.46
CA TYR A 174 -14.70 5.61 -6.28
C TYR A 174 -13.88 6.13 -5.12
N PHE A 175 -13.29 5.21 -4.37
CA PHE A 175 -12.58 5.54 -3.15
C PHE A 175 -11.22 4.85 -3.11
N ILE A 176 -10.24 5.54 -2.54
CA ILE A 176 -8.95 4.96 -2.16
C ILE A 176 -8.75 5.21 -0.66
N PHE A 177 -8.56 4.13 0.09
CA PHE A 177 -7.97 4.23 1.42
C PHE A 177 -6.45 4.08 1.31
N ASP A 178 -5.72 5.11 1.71
CA ASP A 178 -4.27 5.14 1.70
C ASP A 178 -3.73 5.40 3.12
N SER A 179 -3.01 4.41 3.65
CA SER A 179 -2.45 4.47 5.01
C SER A 179 -1.12 5.22 5.11
N HIS A 180 -0.51 5.57 3.97
CA HIS A 180 0.79 6.24 3.92
C HIS A 180 0.69 7.72 4.28
N ALA A 181 1.83 8.38 4.45
CA ALA A 181 1.88 9.81 4.68
C ALA A 181 1.46 10.57 3.41
N ARG A 182 0.26 11.17 3.45
CA ARG A 182 -0.35 11.94 2.38
C ARG A 182 -0.71 13.37 2.79
N ASN A 183 -0.60 14.28 1.83
CA ASN A 183 -1.01 15.67 1.98
C ASN A 183 -2.50 15.88 1.68
N GLU A 184 -2.93 17.14 1.68
CA GLU A 184 -4.32 17.56 1.42
C GLU A 184 -4.82 17.22 0.01
N ARG A 185 -3.91 16.85 -0.91
CA ARG A 185 -4.24 16.41 -2.28
C ARG A 185 -4.16 14.90 -2.44
N GLY A 186 -3.96 14.15 -1.36
CA GLY A 186 -3.73 12.71 -1.41
C GLY A 186 -2.37 12.30 -1.98
N MET A 187 -1.47 13.24 -2.22
CA MET A 187 -0.13 12.96 -2.75
C MET A 187 0.84 12.63 -1.62
N HIS A 188 1.91 11.90 -1.93
CA HIS A 188 2.95 11.61 -0.94
C HIS A 188 3.60 12.89 -0.40
N GLU A 189 3.68 12.97 0.93
CA GLU A 189 4.35 14.06 1.64
C GLU A 189 4.89 13.54 2.97
N ASP A 190 6.15 13.84 3.24
CA ASP A 190 6.76 13.53 4.53
C ASP A 190 6.05 14.32 5.64
N GLY A 191 5.64 13.64 6.70
CA GLY A 191 4.82 14.25 7.77
C GLY A 191 3.33 14.37 7.43
N GLY A 192 2.90 13.87 6.28
CA GLY A 192 1.49 13.70 5.95
C GLY A 192 0.77 12.67 6.82
N VAL A 193 -0.51 12.47 6.56
CA VAL A 193 -1.38 11.55 7.31
C VAL A 193 -2.08 10.58 6.36
N ALA A 194 -2.63 9.49 6.89
CA ALA A 194 -3.49 8.60 6.14
C ALA A 194 -4.78 9.31 5.71
N CYS A 195 -5.38 8.85 4.62
CA CYS A 195 -6.59 9.45 4.09
C CYS A 195 -7.50 8.46 3.36
N LEU A 196 -8.77 8.83 3.29
CA LEU A 196 -9.73 8.34 2.32
C LEU A 196 -9.87 9.39 1.21
N LEU A 197 -9.55 9.00 -0.02
CA LEU A 197 -9.76 9.81 -1.22
C LEU A 197 -11.08 9.42 -1.86
N THR A 198 -11.83 10.40 -2.35
CA THR A 198 -13.08 10.22 -3.07
C THR A 198 -12.97 10.80 -4.47
N PHE A 199 -13.48 10.08 -5.46
CA PHE A 199 -13.53 10.47 -6.85
C PHE A 199 -14.96 10.32 -7.38
N GLU A 200 -15.50 11.39 -7.98
CA GLU A 200 -16.85 11.43 -8.56
C GLU A 200 -17.02 10.55 -9.80
N ASN A 201 -15.92 10.23 -10.48
CA ASN A 201 -15.97 9.39 -11.67
C ASN A 201 -14.70 8.55 -11.82
N PHE A 202 -14.80 7.58 -12.71
CA PHE A 202 -13.77 6.59 -12.95
C PHE A 202 -12.48 7.19 -13.53
N ASP A 203 -12.59 8.19 -14.40
CA ASP A 203 -11.42 8.79 -15.04
C ASP A 203 -10.56 9.55 -14.02
N LEU A 204 -11.18 10.21 -13.04
CA LEU A 204 -10.47 10.86 -11.94
C LEU A 204 -9.67 9.87 -11.08
N LEU A 205 -10.26 8.72 -10.73
CA LEU A 205 -9.55 7.63 -10.03
C LEU A 205 -8.34 7.17 -10.84
N ILE A 206 -8.56 6.87 -12.12
CA ILE A 206 -7.52 6.33 -12.99
C ILE A 206 -6.39 7.34 -13.21
N ASN A 207 -6.72 8.61 -13.44
CA ASN A 207 -5.72 9.69 -13.57
C ASN A 207 -4.89 9.87 -12.30
N PHE A 208 -5.51 9.79 -11.13
CA PHE A 208 -4.81 9.88 -9.86
C PHE A 208 -3.81 8.72 -9.68
N LEU A 209 -4.23 7.49 -9.99
CA LEU A 209 -3.35 6.31 -9.92
C LEU A 209 -2.22 6.37 -10.96
N TYR A 210 -2.49 6.86 -12.17
CA TYR A 210 -1.43 7.10 -13.16
C TYR A 210 -0.38 8.08 -12.64
N ALA A 211 -0.80 9.22 -12.08
CA ALA A 211 0.10 10.24 -11.56
C ALA A 211 0.89 9.75 -10.33
N SER A 212 0.28 8.91 -9.49
CA SER A 212 0.88 8.45 -8.23
C SER A 212 1.84 7.27 -8.41
N TYR A 213 1.63 6.44 -9.43
CA TYR A 213 2.36 5.18 -9.61
C TYR A 213 2.94 5.03 -11.02
N THR A 214 3.29 6.14 -11.68
CA THR A 214 3.80 6.13 -13.06
C THR A 214 4.92 5.11 -13.25
N ASN A 215 4.80 4.24 -14.27
CA ASN A 215 5.76 3.18 -14.61
C ASN A 215 5.93 2.08 -13.55
N ALA A 216 5.08 2.01 -12.53
CA ALA A 216 5.10 0.92 -11.58
C ALA A 216 4.33 -0.30 -12.11
N GLU A 217 4.91 -1.49 -11.93
CA GLU A 217 4.13 -2.72 -12.00
C GLU A 217 3.07 -2.71 -10.89
N PHE A 218 1.87 -3.18 -11.23
CA PHE A 218 0.78 -3.27 -10.29
C PHE A 218 0.15 -4.66 -10.28
N ASN A 219 -0.38 -5.01 -9.12
CA ASN A 219 -1.24 -6.16 -8.91
C ASN A 219 -2.58 -5.69 -8.36
N LEU A 220 -3.66 -6.24 -8.89
CA LEU A 220 -5.02 -6.06 -8.41
C LEU A 220 -5.53 -7.37 -7.86
N PHE A 221 -6.09 -7.29 -6.66
CA PHE A 221 -6.68 -8.42 -5.96
C PHE A 221 -8.13 -8.08 -5.65
N PRO A 222 -9.07 -8.39 -6.58
CA PRO A 222 -10.49 -8.34 -6.28
C PRO A 222 -10.81 -9.30 -5.13
N ILE A 223 -11.63 -8.84 -4.18
CA ILE A 223 -12.06 -9.65 -3.05
C ILE A 223 -13.57 -9.66 -2.91
N SER A 224 -14.07 -10.75 -2.34
CA SER A 224 -15.41 -10.82 -1.78
C SER A 224 -15.32 -10.64 -0.27
N ILE A 225 -16.27 -9.90 0.30
CA ILE A 225 -16.32 -9.62 1.73
C ILE A 225 -17.66 -10.11 2.25
N GLN A 226 -17.63 -10.79 3.40
CA GLN A 226 -18.80 -11.06 4.21
C GLN A 226 -18.61 -10.43 5.58
N ALA A 227 -19.69 -9.90 6.15
CA ALA A 227 -19.70 -9.39 7.52
C ALA A 227 -20.84 -10.04 8.30
N SER A 228 -20.57 -10.40 9.56
CA SER A 228 -21.55 -10.94 10.48
C SER A 228 -21.51 -10.16 11.79
N GLN A 229 -22.67 -9.65 12.20
CA GLN A 229 -22.79 -8.93 13.46
C GLN A 229 -22.75 -9.92 14.62
N LEU A 230 -21.91 -9.64 15.60
CA LEU A 230 -21.72 -10.44 16.80
C LEU A 230 -22.70 -9.98 17.89
N LEU A 231 -23.32 -10.95 18.57
CA LEU A 231 -24.25 -10.68 19.66
C LEU A 231 -23.47 -10.21 20.91
N ALA A 232 -24.02 -9.24 21.65
CA ALA A 232 -23.35 -8.59 22.78
C ALA A 232 -22.87 -9.54 23.90
N ASN A 233 -23.45 -10.75 23.99
CA ASN A 233 -23.10 -11.76 25.00
C ASN A 233 -22.37 -12.98 24.41
N SER A 234 -21.96 -12.91 23.13
CA SER A 234 -21.19 -13.98 22.51
C SER A 234 -19.71 -13.84 22.90
N ILE A 235 -19.07 -14.96 23.25
CA ILE A 235 -17.61 -15.00 23.40
C ILE A 235 -17.05 -14.73 22.00
N LEU A 236 -16.32 -13.60 21.85
CA LEU A 236 -15.67 -13.29 20.58
C LEU A 236 -14.74 -14.45 20.22
N PRO A 237 -14.93 -15.10 19.06
CA PRO A 237 -14.05 -16.17 18.65
C PRO A 237 -12.62 -15.61 18.54
N ASN A 238 -11.66 -16.35 19.09
CA ASN A 238 -10.27 -15.93 18.97
C ASN A 238 -9.85 -15.99 17.49
N TYR A 239 -8.75 -15.30 17.18
CA TYR A 239 -8.28 -15.12 15.82
C TYR A 239 -7.99 -16.44 15.09
N GLU A 240 -7.42 -17.42 15.80
CA GLU A 240 -7.14 -18.76 15.27
C GLU A 240 -8.44 -19.48 14.93
N THR A 241 -9.43 -19.43 15.82
CA THR A 241 -10.75 -20.04 15.61
C THR A 241 -11.46 -19.44 14.40
N LEU A 242 -11.43 -18.11 14.25
CA LEU A 242 -12.01 -17.41 13.09
C LEU A 242 -11.40 -17.85 11.76
N ASN A 243 -10.09 -18.08 11.72
CA ASN A 243 -9.39 -18.43 10.48
C ASN A 243 -9.36 -19.96 10.23
N VAL A 244 -9.80 -20.77 11.20
CA VAL A 244 -10.03 -22.22 11.02
C VAL A 244 -11.44 -22.51 10.48
N ILE A 245 -12.46 -21.73 10.87
CA ILE A 245 -13.87 -21.92 10.46
C ILE A 245 -14.07 -21.76 8.94
N SER A 246 -13.21 -21.01 8.26
CA SER A 246 -13.32 -20.72 6.82
C SER A 246 -12.37 -21.53 5.92
N ALA A 247 -11.57 -22.45 6.46
CA ALA A 247 -10.75 -23.30 5.62
C ALA A 247 -11.68 -24.24 4.83
N PRO A 248 -11.71 -24.19 3.48
CA PRO A 248 -12.41 -25.21 2.72
C PRO A 248 -11.78 -26.56 3.09
N SER A 249 -12.59 -27.61 3.21
CA SER A 249 -12.09 -28.97 3.34
C SER A 249 -11.42 -29.39 2.02
N THR A 250 -10.22 -28.88 1.75
CA THR A 250 -9.41 -29.32 0.61
C THR A 250 -8.47 -30.40 1.11
N SER A 251 -8.68 -31.62 0.60
CA SER A 251 -7.73 -32.71 0.59
C SER A 251 -6.32 -32.21 0.24
N PRO A 252 -5.23 -32.85 0.74
CA PRO A 252 -3.89 -32.36 0.52
C PRO A 252 -3.59 -32.25 -0.98
N VAL A 253 -3.38 -31.02 -1.46
CA VAL A 253 -2.96 -30.76 -2.84
C VAL A 253 -1.48 -31.12 -2.96
N ASP A 254 -1.17 -31.99 -3.92
CA ASP A 254 0.19 -32.47 -4.19
C ASP A 254 1.09 -31.30 -4.65
N THR A 255 1.95 -30.85 -3.73
CA THR A 255 2.96 -29.79 -3.93
C THR A 255 3.95 -30.03 -5.08
N ARG A 256 3.94 -31.21 -5.71
CA ARG A 256 4.85 -31.52 -6.83
C ARG A 256 4.49 -30.79 -8.12
N THR A 257 3.24 -30.37 -8.32
CA THR A 257 2.80 -29.75 -9.58
C THR A 257 3.17 -28.26 -9.69
N LEU A 258 3.41 -27.58 -8.56
CA LEU A 258 3.76 -26.14 -8.49
C LEU A 258 5.21 -25.84 -8.90
N SER A 259 6.04 -26.88 -9.12
CA SER A 259 7.45 -26.73 -9.49
C SER A 259 7.69 -26.46 -10.98
N ARG A 260 6.66 -26.48 -11.84
CA ARG A 260 6.80 -26.39 -13.31
C ARG A 260 6.36 -25.08 -13.97
N GLN A 261 5.90 -24.09 -13.21
CA GLN A 261 5.53 -22.75 -13.75
C GLN A 261 6.42 -21.61 -13.24
N ARG A 262 7.65 -21.91 -12.81
CA ARG A 262 8.70 -20.89 -12.73
C ARG A 262 9.12 -20.56 -14.16
N ILE A 263 8.62 -19.46 -14.70
CA ILE A 263 9.34 -18.74 -15.74
C ILE A 263 10.47 -18.03 -15.01
N ASP A 264 11.70 -18.50 -15.20
CA ASP A 264 12.91 -17.81 -14.79
C ASP A 264 12.99 -16.49 -15.57
N VAL A 265 12.59 -15.39 -14.95
CA VAL A 265 12.92 -14.05 -15.42
C VAL A 265 14.16 -13.62 -14.64
N ASP A 266 15.33 -13.93 -15.20
CA ASP A 266 16.62 -13.50 -14.68
C ASP A 266 16.70 -11.97 -14.71
N PHE A 267 16.65 -11.35 -13.54
CA PHE A 267 16.75 -9.90 -13.37
C PHE A 267 18.24 -9.54 -13.22
N ASP A 268 18.94 -9.33 -14.34
CA ASP A 268 20.33 -8.84 -14.36
C ASP A 268 20.40 -7.38 -13.85
N LEU A 269 20.56 -7.23 -12.54
CA LEU A 269 20.97 -5.99 -11.90
C LEU A 269 22.48 -5.81 -12.07
N SER A 270 22.94 -5.46 -13.27
CA SER A 270 24.32 -4.96 -13.40
C SER A 270 24.54 -3.95 -14.54
N ARG A 271 24.99 -2.76 -14.10
CA ARG A 271 25.86 -1.80 -14.81
C ARG A 271 25.26 -0.97 -15.95
N LYS A 272 24.79 0.24 -15.60
CA LYS A 272 25.12 1.46 -16.34
C LYS A 272 25.67 2.52 -15.39
N HIS A 273 26.92 2.34 -14.98
CA HIS A 273 27.73 3.44 -14.48
C HIS A 273 28.41 4.13 -15.67
N VAL A 274 28.26 5.44 -15.68
CA VAL A 274 28.87 6.45 -16.55
C VAL A 274 30.32 6.09 -16.90
N ALA A 275 30.58 5.94 -18.20
CA ALA A 275 31.91 5.77 -18.75
C ALA A 275 32.75 7.04 -18.54
N ARG A 276 33.66 7.03 -17.56
CA ARG A 276 34.86 7.89 -17.58
C ARG A 276 36.01 7.08 -18.14
N ARG A 277 36.46 7.48 -19.33
CA ARG A 277 37.69 7.01 -19.97
C ARG A 277 38.89 7.33 -19.06
N THR A 278 39.64 6.30 -18.68
CA THR A 278 41.06 6.46 -18.36
C THR A 278 41.81 5.28 -18.94
N THR A 279 42.73 5.62 -19.82
CA THR A 279 43.63 4.75 -20.59
C THR A 279 44.53 3.91 -19.69
N THR A 280 44.53 2.60 -19.91
CA THR A 280 45.58 1.67 -19.44
C THR A 280 46.88 1.91 -20.20
N ARG A 281 47.98 2.09 -19.48
CA ARG A 281 49.32 1.70 -19.95
C ARG A 281 49.96 0.82 -18.88
N VAL A 282 50.23 -0.42 -19.27
CA VAL A 282 51.02 -1.40 -18.51
C VAL A 282 52.39 -1.47 -19.19
N GLU A 283 53.44 -1.14 -18.45
CA GLU A 283 54.85 -1.54 -18.63
C GLU A 283 55.40 -1.50 -17.18
N GLY A 284 56.07 -2.50 -16.62
CA GLY A 284 57.17 -3.29 -17.15
C GLY A 284 58.31 -3.17 -16.13
N THR A 285 58.69 -4.31 -15.56
CA THR A 285 59.68 -4.53 -14.48
C THR A 285 61.06 -3.86 -14.66
N SER A 286 61.68 -3.35 -13.58
CA SER A 286 63.09 -3.64 -13.22
C SER A 286 63.46 -3.14 -11.80
N ARG A 287 64.62 -3.58 -11.33
CA ARG A 287 65.09 -3.75 -9.94
C ARG A 287 66.42 -3.01 -9.77
N ALA A 288 66.61 -2.18 -8.73
CA ALA A 288 67.90 -1.72 -8.16
C ALA A 288 67.64 -0.71 -7.02
N THR A 289 67.83 -1.06 -5.74
CA THR A 289 69.00 -0.82 -4.85
C THR A 289 69.22 0.62 -4.35
N ALA A 290 69.38 0.69 -3.02
CA ALA A 290 70.22 1.58 -2.21
C ALA A 290 69.66 2.92 -1.68
N ASP A 291 69.48 2.90 -0.35
CA ASP A 291 70.04 3.83 0.65
C ASP A 291 69.45 5.21 0.97
N SER A 292 69.49 5.44 2.29
CA SER A 292 69.55 6.71 3.04
C SER A 292 68.26 7.48 3.38
N ALA A 293 67.84 7.32 4.64
CA ALA A 293 67.28 8.37 5.50
C ALA A 293 68.36 9.47 5.76
N PRO A 294 68.10 10.66 6.37
CA PRO A 294 67.01 10.96 7.32
C PRO A 294 66.37 12.37 7.32
N ILE A 295 65.22 12.44 7.99
CA ILE A 295 64.72 13.44 8.95
C ILE A 295 65.42 14.82 9.00
N SER A 296 64.64 15.91 8.87
CA SER A 296 64.68 17.04 9.84
C SER A 296 63.63 18.15 9.60
N HIS A 297 63.09 18.61 10.74
CA HIS A 297 62.66 19.98 11.10
C HIS A 297 61.52 20.67 10.31
N SER A 298 60.32 20.84 10.87
CA SER A 298 59.85 21.67 12.02
C SER A 298 59.50 23.12 11.66
N THR A 299 58.51 23.64 12.40
CA THR A 299 57.98 25.03 12.49
C THR A 299 56.79 25.30 11.55
N GLY A 300 55.69 25.93 11.97
CA GLY A 300 55.21 26.46 13.24
C GLY A 300 53.70 26.71 13.07
N LYS A 301 52.91 26.63 14.16
CA LYS A 301 52.22 27.78 14.80
C LYS A 301 51.42 28.66 13.82
N THR A 302 50.18 29.08 13.99
CA THR A 302 49.16 29.13 15.07
C THR A 302 47.99 29.88 14.39
N VAL A 303 46.77 29.32 14.32
CA VAL A 303 45.48 29.76 14.93
C VAL A 303 45.01 31.24 14.68
N PRO A 304 43.75 31.63 14.93
CA PRO A 304 42.65 31.80 13.96
C PRO A 304 42.05 33.23 13.95
N TYR A 305 41.04 33.50 13.12
CA TYR A 305 40.04 34.58 13.34
C TYR A 305 38.79 34.20 12.49
N ALA A 306 37.67 33.74 13.09
CA ALA A 306 36.55 34.54 13.63
C ALA A 306 36.09 35.64 12.64
N ALA A 307 35.04 35.38 11.86
CA ALA A 307 33.63 35.70 12.14
C ALA A 307 33.32 37.21 12.12
N VAL A 308 32.42 37.63 11.20
CA VAL A 308 31.37 38.68 11.33
C VAL A 308 30.59 38.70 10.00
N ILE A 309 29.41 38.05 9.92
CA ILE A 309 28.04 38.65 9.88
C ILE A 309 27.88 39.99 9.13
N GLY A 310 26.98 39.99 8.14
CA GLY A 310 26.45 41.18 7.48
C GLY A 310 25.69 40.83 6.20
N GLU A 311 24.41 40.49 6.35
CA GLU A 311 23.38 40.47 5.28
C GLU A 311 23.25 41.82 4.55
N PRO A 312 22.50 41.92 3.42
CA PRO A 312 21.60 40.92 2.80
C PRO A 312 22.04 40.36 1.45
#